data_AF-A0A3N9NXE2-F1
#
_entry.id   AF-A0A3N9NXE2-F1
#
_cell.length_a   1.000
_cell.length_b   1.000
_cell.length_c   1.000
_cell.angle_alpha   90.00
_cell.angle_beta   90.00
_cell.angle_gamma   90.00
#
_symmetry.space_group_name_H-M   'P 1'
#
loop_
_entity.id
_entity.type
_entity.pdbx_description
1 polymer ?
#
loop_
_entity_poly.entity_id
_entity_poly.type
_entity_poly.pdbx_seq_one_letter_code
_entity_poly.pdbx_strand_id
1 'polypeptide(L)' 'MGWGFMGLGWLIWIILLIVIIWGIVKIAGSTSRQNQLPPAEDDAIEILKKRYARGEISREQFEEMKKDLQS' A
#
# COMPACT_ATOMS: atom_id res chain seq x y z
N MET A 1 -44.60 -16.72 12.51
CA MET A 1 -44.43 -16.42 11.07
C MET A 1 -43.20 -15.55 10.87
N GLY A 2 -42.13 -16.13 10.31
CA GLY A 2 -41.42 -15.56 9.16
C GLY A 2 -40.34 -14.46 9.30
N TRP A 3 -40.15 -13.77 10.43
CA TRP A 3 -39.23 -12.62 10.45
C TRP A 3 -37.78 -12.92 10.91
N GLY A 4 -37.54 -14.01 11.64
CA GLY A 4 -36.19 -14.36 12.12
C GLY A 4 -35.26 -14.93 11.06
N PHE A 5 -35.80 -15.66 10.08
CA PHE A 5 -35.00 -16.31 9.03
C PHE A 5 -34.53 -15.35 7.93
N MET A 6 -35.28 -14.28 7.69
CA MET A 6 -34.89 -13.22 6.75
C MET A 6 -33.73 -12.37 7.31
N GLY A 7 -33.66 -12.27 8.64
CA GLY A 7 -32.59 -11.62 9.41
C GLY A 7 -31.30 -12.44 9.59
N LEU A 8 -31.30 -13.75 9.32
CA LEU A 8 -30.04 -14.53 9.31
C LEU A 8 -29.40 -14.55 7.92
N GLY A 9 -30.22 -14.57 6.86
CA GLY A 9 -29.74 -14.53 5.48
C GLY A 9 -28.92 -13.28 5.18
N TRP A 10 -29.44 -12.08 5.50
CA TRP A 10 -28.72 -10.83 5.24
C TRP A 10 -27.40 -10.72 6.02
N LEU A 11 -27.34 -11.29 7.23
CA LEU A 11 -26.14 -11.28 8.06
C LEU A 11 -25.03 -12.15 7.43
N ILE A 12 -25.39 -13.32 6.91
CA ILE A 12 -24.46 -14.18 6.15
C ILE A 12 -23.96 -13.45 4.90
N TRP A 13 -24.84 -12.74 4.18
CA TRP A 13 -24.45 -11.93 3.03
C TRP A 13 -23.47 -10.81 3.37
N ILE A 14 -23.66 -10.11 4.50
CA ILE A 14 -22.74 -9.07 4.96
C ILE A 14 -21.37 -9.67 5.32
N ILE A 15 -21.35 -10.78 6.06
CA ILE A 15 -20.10 -11.46 6.44
C ILE A 15 -19.35 -11.89 5.17
N LEU A 16 -20.05 -12.45 4.19
CA LEU A 16 -19.47 -12.87 2.92
C LEU A 16 -18.86 -11.68 2.15
N LEU A 17 -19.54 -10.53 2.14
CA LEU A 17 -19.05 -9.31 1.51
C LEU A 17 -17.76 -8.80 2.19
N ILE A 18 -17.72 -8.79 3.53
CA ILE A 18 -16.52 -8.42 4.31
C ILE A 18 -15.36 -9.36 3.98
N VAL A 19 -15.59 -10.67 3.89
CA VAL A 19 -14.55 -11.66 3.54
C VAL A 19 -14.02 -11.44 2.13
N ILE A 20 -14.89 -11.13 1.16
CA ILE A 20 -14.48 -10.80 -0.21
C ILE A 20 -13.59 -9.56 -0.23
N ILE A 21 -14.01 -8.46 0.42
CA ILE A 21 -13.23 -7.23 0.51
C ILE A 21 -11.88 -7.51 1.17
N TRP A 22 -11.86 -8.24 2.28
CA TRP A 22 -10.63 -8.59 2.99
C TRP A 22 -9.68 -9.42 2.14
N GLY A 23 -10.20 -10.38 1.37
CA GLY A 23 -9.42 -11.18 0.42
C GLY A 23 -8.79 -10.31 -0.68
N ILE A 24 -9.56 -9.38 -1.25
CA ILE A 24 -9.08 -8.44 -2.26
C ILE A 24 -8.00 -7.52 -1.67
N VAL A 25 -8.22 -6.95 -0.48
CA VAL A 25 -7.25 -6.08 0.20
C VAL A 25 -5.97 -6.82 0.56
N LYS A 26 -6.03 -8.09 0.97
CA LYS A 26 -4.82 -8.89 1.26
C LYS A 26 -3.98 -9.16 0.01
N ILE A 27 -4.64 -9.41 -1.13
CA ILE A 27 -3.97 -9.68 -2.41
C ILE A 27 -3.43 -8.37 -3.00
N ALA A 28 -4.24 -7.32 -3.03
CA ALA A 28 -3.87 -5.99 -3.53
C ALA A 28 -2.87 -5.26 -2.62
N GLY A 29 -2.93 -5.49 -1.30
CA GLY A 29 -2.03 -4.93 -0.30
C GLY A 29 -0.58 -5.41 -0.40
N SER A 30 -0.32 -6.48 -1.17
CA SER A 30 1.06 -6.87 -1.53
C SER A 30 1.68 -5.97 -2.60
N THR A 31 0.86 -5.25 -3.38
CA THR A 31 1.29 -4.33 -4.45
C THR A 31 0.95 -2.86 -4.15
N SER A 32 0.28 -2.57 -3.04
CA SER A 32 -0.02 -1.19 -2.61
C SER A 32 0.66 -0.84 -1.30
N ARG A 33 1.99 -0.83 -1.33
CA ARG A 33 2.82 -0.01 -0.41
C ARG A 33 3.00 1.42 -0.94
N GLN A 34 2.07 1.94 -1.72
CA GLN A 34 2.23 3.25 -2.36
C GLN A 34 0.89 3.99 -2.43
N ASN A 35 0.30 4.30 -1.27
CA ASN A 35 -0.60 5.46 -1.16
C ASN A 35 -0.72 6.01 0.27
N GLN A 36 0.22 5.71 1.15
CA GLN A 36 0.48 6.61 2.26
C GLN A 36 1.52 7.55 1.69
N LEU A 37 1.12 8.74 1.22
CA LEU A 37 2.07 9.82 0.95
C LEU A 37 2.91 9.94 2.22
N PRO A 38 4.17 9.48 2.21
CA PRO A 38 5.03 9.75 3.33
C PRO A 38 5.43 11.23 3.23
N PRO A 39 5.93 11.86 4.31
CA PRO A 39 6.43 13.24 4.23
C PRO A 39 7.36 13.37 3.02
N ALA A 40 7.33 14.50 2.31
CA ALA A 40 7.98 14.69 1.01
C ALA A 40 9.47 14.23 0.93
N GLU A 41 10.16 14.13 2.07
CA GLU A 41 11.47 13.49 2.23
C GLU A 41 11.51 12.01 1.80
N ASP A 42 10.55 11.19 2.26
CA ASP A 42 10.50 9.76 1.96
C ASP A 42 10.23 9.51 0.47
N ASP A 43 9.44 10.37 -0.17
CA ASP A 43 9.15 10.30 -1.61
C ASP A 43 10.42 10.61 -2.44
N ALA A 44 11.21 11.60 -2.01
CA ALA A 44 12.49 11.93 -2.65
C ALA A 44 13.52 10.78 -2.52
N ILE A 45 13.62 10.16 -1.34
CA ILE A 45 14.51 9.00 -1.11
C ILE A 45 14.04 7.76 -1.90
N GLU A 46 12.75 7.51 -2.01
CA GLU A 46 12.22 6.41 -2.85
C GLU A 46 12.53 6.62 -4.34
N ILE A 47 12.38 7.85 -4.86
CA ILE A 47 12.73 8.21 -6.24
C ILE A 47 14.22 7.94 -6.49
N LEU A 48 15.10 8.38 -5.58
CA LEU A 48 16.54 8.12 -5.62
C LEU A 48 16.85 6.63 -5.68
N LYS A 49 16.23 5.84 -4.81
CA LYS A 49 16.41 4.38 -4.75
C LYS A 49 15.99 3.70 -6.04
N LYS A 50 14.90 4.16 -6.67
CA LYS A 50 14.40 3.65 -7.95
C LYS A 50 15.37 3.93 -9.09
N ARG A 51 16.00 5.11 -9.13
CA ARG A 51 17.01 5.48 -10.14
C ARG A 51 18.32 4.70 -9.94
N TYR A 52 18.73 4.49 -8.70
CA TYR A 52 19.88 3.64 -8.38
C TYR A 52 19.65 2.19 -8.80
N ALA A 53 18.45 1.64 -8.54
CA ALA A 53 18.09 0.28 -8.98
C ALA A 53 18.03 0.13 -10.51
N ARG A 54 17.76 1.22 -11.23
CA ARG A 54 17.82 1.28 -12.70
C ARG A 54 19.23 1.48 -13.24
N GLY A 55 20.21 1.76 -12.37
CA GLY A 55 21.59 2.07 -12.77
C GLY A 55 21.74 3.46 -13.40
N GLU A 56 20.74 4.35 -13.25
CA GLU A 56 20.77 5.72 -13.79
C GLU A 56 21.73 6.63 -13.00
N ILE A 57 22.01 6.27 -11.74
CA ILE A 57 22.92 7.00 -10.84
C ILE A 57 23.90 6.03 -10.19
N SER A 58 25.13 6.50 -9.95
CA SER A 58 26.13 5.72 -9.23
C SER A 58 25.87 5.73 -7.72
N ARG A 59 26.55 4.84 -6.99
CA ARG A 59 26.46 4.78 -5.53
C ARG A 59 26.92 6.08 -4.87
N GLU A 60 27.94 6.75 -5.40
CA GLU A 60 28.39 8.04 -4.84
C GLU A 60 27.29 9.11 -4.95
N GLN A 61 26.67 9.21 -6.13
CA GLN A 61 25.59 10.17 -6.39
C GLN A 61 24.35 9.93 -5.52
N PHE A 62 24.01 8.66 -5.28
CA PHE A 62 22.92 8.31 -4.37
C PHE A 62 23.19 8.75 -2.93
N GLU A 63 24.41 8.54 -2.43
CA GLU A 63 24.80 8.90 -1.05
C GLU A 63 24.86 10.42 -0.85
N GLU A 64 25.33 11.18 -1.84
CA GLU A 64 25.37 12.65 -1.80
C GLU A 64 23.95 13.23 -1.73
N MET A 65 23.07 12.85 -2.67
CA MET A 65 21.69 13.33 -2.70
C MET A 65 20.87 12.89 -1.48
N LYS A 66 21.14 11.69 -0.94
CA LYS A 66 20.50 11.22 0.30
C LYS A 66 20.91 12.09 1.49
N LYS A 67 22.18 12.48 1.60
CA LYS A 67 22.65 13.37 2.67
C LYS A 67 22.02 14.75 2.58
N ASP A 68 21.90 15.29 1.37
CA ASP A 68 21.29 16.60 1.14
C ASP A 68 19.80 16.63 1.52
N LEU A 69 19.08 15.51 1.31
CA LEU A 69 17.65 15.41 1.64
C LEU A 69 17.37 15.20 3.13
N GLN A 70 18.33 14.65 3.88
CA GLN A 70 18.20 14.42 5.33
C GLN A 70 18.67 15.64 6.17
N SER A 71 18.94 16.77 5.53
CA SER A 71 19.62 17.93 6.13
C SER A 71 18.72 19.11 6.44
#